data_AF-A0A971Y9N0-F1
#
_entry.id   AF-A0A971Y9N0-F1
#
_cell.length_a   1.000
_cell.length_b   1.000
_cell.length_c   1.000
_cell.angle_alpha   90.00
_cell.angle_beta   90.00
_cell.angle_gamma   90.00
#
_symmetry.space_group_name_H-M   'P 1'
#
loop_
_entity.id
_entity.type
_entity.pdbx_description
1 polymer ?
#
loop_
_entity_poly.entity_id
_entity_poly.type
_entity_poly.pdbx_seq_one_letter_code
_entity_poly.pdbx_strand_id
1 'polypeptide(L)'
;NFAAADQYLAIIFPSKMYQKAYDDRGLDRRVLSRALEDGGTLTSALFPWNTCGAFLFGVLGVSPFVYGPYAIFNWLSPLISIFFGFTGYRILYKRKLGKI
;
A
#
# COMPACT_ATOMS: atom_id res chain seq x y z
N ASN A 1 -4.97 -2.98 -5.20
CA ASN A 1 -6.42 -2.75 -4.99
C ASN A 1 -7.26 -2.84 -6.24
N PHE A 2 -6.94 -2.17 -7.34
CA PHE A 2 -7.79 -2.19 -8.54
C PHE A 2 -8.30 -3.58 -8.95
N ALA A 3 -7.39 -4.56 -9.08
CA ALA A 3 -7.71 -5.93 -9.49
C ALA A 3 -8.03 -6.90 -8.32
N ALA A 4 -7.89 -6.45 -7.07
CA ALA A 4 -8.11 -7.29 -5.89
C ALA A 4 -9.47 -6.93 -5.28
N ALA A 5 -10.33 -7.92 -5.10
CA ALA A 5 -11.65 -7.71 -4.49
C ALA A 5 -11.57 -7.29 -3.01
N ASP A 6 -10.45 -7.58 -2.34
CA ASP A 6 -10.29 -7.26 -0.92
C ASP A 6 -8.89 -6.74 -0.59
N GLN A 7 -8.82 -5.81 0.37
CA GLN A 7 -7.58 -5.23 0.88
C GLN A 7 -6.61 -6.29 1.41
N TYR A 8 -7.11 -7.33 2.08
CA TYR A 8 -6.30 -8.42 2.60
C TYR A 8 -5.50 -9.11 1.49
N LEU A 9 -6.16 -9.42 0.37
CA LEU A 9 -5.51 -10.02 -0.81
C LEU A 9 -4.54 -9.03 -1.47
N ALA A 10 -4.91 -7.75 -1.52
CA ALA A 10 -4.06 -6.69 -2.06
C ALA A 10 -2.76 -6.49 -1.28
N ILE A 11 -2.70 -6.88 0.00
CA ILE A 11 -1.50 -6.79 0.85
C ILE A 11 -0.70 -8.09 0.82
N ILE A 12 -1.35 -9.25 0.99
CA ILE A 12 -0.65 -10.52 1.19
C ILE A 12 0.02 -11.03 -0.08
N PHE A 13 -0.65 -10.95 -1.23
CA PHE A 13 -0.06 -11.40 -2.49
C PHE A 13 1.24 -10.63 -2.79
N PRO A 14 1.24 -9.28 -2.84
CA PRO A 14 2.47 -8.53 -3.05
C PRO A 14 3.50 -8.71 -1.94
N SER A 15 3.08 -8.86 -0.68
CA SER A 15 3.98 -9.15 0.43
C SER A 15 4.82 -10.39 0.16
N LYS A 16 4.19 -11.50 -0.24
CA LYS A 16 4.89 -12.75 -0.56
C LYS A 16 5.70 -12.65 -1.86
N MET A 17 5.14 -12.03 -2.90
CA MET A 17 5.80 -11.89 -4.19
C MET A 17 7.09 -11.05 -4.12
N TYR A 18 7.05 -9.93 -3.40
CA TYR A 18 8.16 -8.98 -3.34
C TYR A 18 9.12 -9.22 -2.17
N GLN A 19 8.80 -10.11 -1.23
CA GLN A 19 9.66 -10.44 -0.08
C GLN A 19 11.10 -10.73 -0.50
N LYS A 20 11.29 -11.63 -1.47
CA LYS A 20 12.61 -12.01 -1.97
C LYS A 20 13.33 -10.84 -2.63
N ALA A 21 12.63 -10.08 -3.47
CA ALA A 21 13.22 -8.93 -4.16
C ALA A 21 13.72 -7.83 -3.20
N TYR A 22 13.06 -7.65 -2.06
CA TYR A 22 13.53 -6.74 -1.00
C TYR A 22 14.71 -7.34 -0.23
N ASP A 23 14.64 -8.64 0.09
CA ASP A 23 15.72 -9.36 0.77
C ASP A 23 17.03 -9.35 -0.06
N ASP A 24 16.94 -9.57 -1.38
CA ASP A 24 18.07 -9.58 -2.33
C ASP A 24 18.71 -8.19 -2.49
N ARG A 25 17.92 -7.12 -2.33
CA ARG A 25 18.39 -5.72 -2.34
C ARG A 25 18.92 -5.26 -0.98
N GLY A 26 18.95 -6.14 0.02
CA GLY A 26 19.39 -5.80 1.38
C GLY A 26 18.45 -4.81 2.08
N LEU A 27 17.21 -4.67 1.64
CA LEU A 27 16.23 -3.77 2.23
C LEU A 27 15.60 -4.39 3.49
N ASP A 28 15.35 -3.56 4.49
CA ASP A 28 14.60 -3.95 5.67
C ASP A 28 13.14 -4.22 5.31
N ARG A 29 12.55 -5.28 5.87
CA ARG A 29 11.15 -5.67 5.59
C ARG A 29 10.14 -4.60 6.01
N ARG A 30 10.52 -3.67 6.88
CA ARG A 30 9.71 -2.48 7.20
C ARG A 30 9.46 -1.59 5.98
N VAL A 31 10.40 -1.50 5.04
CA VAL A 31 10.22 -0.74 3.80
C VAL A 31 9.14 -1.40 2.93
N LEU A 32 9.18 -2.74 2.81
CA LEU A 32 8.16 -3.51 2.13
C LEU A 32 6.79 -3.32 2.80
N SER A 33 6.72 -3.47 4.12
CA SER A 33 5.48 -3.27 4.89
C SER A 33 4.90 -1.88 4.66
N ARG A 34 5.73 -0.83 4.70
CA ARG A 34 5.29 0.54 4.44
C ARG A 34 4.71 0.70 3.03
N ALA A 35 5.38 0.18 2.01
CA ALA A 35 4.91 0.24 0.63
C ALA A 35 3.57 -0.49 0.43
N LEU A 36 3.38 -1.61 1.15
CA LEU A 36 2.12 -2.35 1.15
C LEU A 36 0.99 -1.60 1.84
N GLU A 37 1.25 -0.89 2.93
CA GLU A 37 0.23 -0.04 3.58
C GLU A 37 -0.17 1.14 2.68
N ASP A 38 0.82 1.83 2.12
CA ASP A 38 0.60 2.98 1.24
C ASP A 38 -0.19 2.62 -0.02
N GLY A 39 0.10 1.46 -0.62
CA GLY A 39 -0.56 1.00 -1.84
C GLY A 39 -1.79 0.12 -1.60
N GLY A 40 -1.83 -0.62 -0.50
CA GLY A 40 -2.81 -1.64 -0.16
C GLY A 40 -3.96 -1.12 0.69
N THR A 41 -3.65 -0.51 1.82
CA THR A 41 -4.65 -0.09 2.79
C THR A 41 -5.36 1.19 2.34
N LEU A 42 -4.60 2.19 1.90
CA LEU A 42 -5.16 3.51 1.63
C LEU A 42 -5.98 3.57 0.33
N THR A 43 -5.60 2.81 -0.69
CA THR A 43 -6.34 2.84 -1.98
C THR A 43 -7.57 1.92 -2.00
N SER A 44 -7.82 1.16 -0.93
CA SER A 44 -8.93 0.21 -0.80
C SER A 44 -10.30 0.91 -0.93
N ALA A 45 -10.46 2.05 -0.26
CA ALA A 45 -11.69 2.85 -0.25
C ALA A 45 -12.07 3.46 -1.61
N LEU A 46 -11.20 3.41 -2.62
CA LEU A 46 -11.42 4.06 -3.92
C LEU A 46 -12.23 3.19 -4.89
N PHE A 47 -12.41 1.90 -4.59
CA PHE A 47 -13.03 0.95 -5.50
C PHE A 47 -14.32 0.37 -4.89
N PRO A 48 -15.46 0.43 -5.60
CA PRO A 48 -16.75 0.00 -5.04
C PRO A 48 -16.87 -1.49 -4.78
N TRP A 49 -16.08 -2.31 -5.48
CA TRP A 49 -16.03 -3.76 -5.27
C TRP A 49 -15.11 -4.18 -4.12
N ASN A 50 -14.47 -3.23 -3.42
CA ASN A 50 -13.72 -3.51 -2.22
C ASN A 50 -14.60 -3.31 -0.98
N THR A 51 -14.43 -4.14 0.05
CA THR A 51 -15.11 -4.05 1.35
C THR A 51 -15.15 -2.62 1.91
N CYS A 52 -14.04 -1.87 1.87
CA CYS A 52 -14.00 -0.49 2.37
C CYS A 52 -14.82 0.49 1.51
N GLY A 53 -14.76 0.33 0.18
CA GLY A 53 -15.54 1.14 -0.76
C GLY A 53 -17.04 0.84 -0.68
N ALA A 54 -17.41 -0.43 -0.50
CA ALA A 54 -18.80 -0.86 -0.29
C ALA A 54 -19.38 -0.29 1.02
N PHE A 55 -18.59 -0.28 2.09
CA PHE A 55 -19.00 0.36 3.35
C PHE A 55 -19.23 1.86 3.19
N LEU A 56 -18.29 2.58 2.57
CA LEU A 56 -18.41 4.02 2.33
C LEU A 56 -19.56 4.36 1.40
N PHE A 57 -19.81 3.54 0.38
CA PHE A 57 -20.99 3.66 -0.47
C PHE A 57 -22.28 3.55 0.35
N GLY A 58 -22.37 2.58 1.28
CA GLY A 58 -23.53 2.39 2.14
C GLY A 58 -23.76 3.54 3.14
N VAL A 59 -22.69 4.18 3.63
CA VAL A 59 -22.78 5.29 4.59
C VAL A 59 -23.04 6.64 3.89
N LEU A 60 -22.30 6.93 2.83
CA LEU A 60 -22.33 8.23 2.14
C LEU A 60 -23.44 8.31 1.07
N GLY A 61 -23.98 7.17 0.62
CA GLY A 61 -24.96 7.11 -0.46
C GLY A 61 -24.43 7.50 -1.83
N VAL A 62 -23.11 7.70 -1.96
CA VAL A 62 -22.44 8.10 -3.21
C VAL A 62 -21.36 7.10 -3.59
N SER A 63 -21.25 6.84 -4.90
CA SER A 63 -20.25 5.91 -5.44
C SER A 63 -18.82 6.36 -5.12
N PRO A 64 -17.88 5.43 -4.86
CA PRO A 64 -16.45 5.73 -4.72
C PRO A 64 -15.83 6.51 -5.85
N PHE A 65 -16.38 6.44 -7.06
CA PHE A 65 -15.91 7.25 -8.18
C PHE A 65 -16.28 8.74 -8.06
N VAL A 66 -17.29 9.07 -7.26
CA VAL A 66 -17.72 10.45 -7.02
C VAL A 66 -16.85 11.12 -5.96
N TYR A 67 -16.61 10.46 -4.83
CA TYR A 67 -15.73 11.01 -3.78
C TYR A 67 -14.24 10.74 -4.02
N GLY A 68 -13.91 9.73 -4.84
CA GLY A 68 -12.55 9.26 -5.08
C GLY A 68 -11.56 10.36 -5.47
N PRO A 69 -11.90 11.30 -6.38
CA PRO A 69 -11.02 12.42 -6.72
C PRO A 69 -10.70 13.35 -5.53
N TYR A 70 -11.62 13.48 -4.57
CA TYR A 70 -11.45 14.32 -3.38
C TYR A 70 -10.68 13.60 -2.25
N ALA A 71 -10.44 12.30 -2.40
CA ALA A 71 -9.74 11.48 -1.44
C ALA A 71 -8.20 11.67 -1.54
N ILE A 72 -7.74 12.92 -1.45
CA ILE A 72 -6.38 13.37 -1.74
C ILE A 72 -5.34 12.54 -0.99
N PHE A 73 -5.57 12.23 0.28
CA PHE A 73 -4.66 11.43 1.10
C PHE A 73 -4.39 10.03 0.51
N ASN A 74 -5.43 9.36 0.00
CA ASN A 74 -5.32 8.02 -0.57
C ASN A 74 -4.53 8.00 -1.88
N TRP A 75 -4.51 9.12 -2.61
CA TRP A 75 -3.67 9.28 -3.80
C TRP A 75 -2.26 9.73 -3.46
N LEU A 76 -2.12 10.64 -2.49
CA LEU A 76 -0.84 11.24 -2.15
C LEU A 76 0.09 10.24 -1.44
N SER A 77 -0.43 9.39 -0.57
CA SER A 77 0.40 8.41 0.16
C SER A 77 1.20 7.47 -0.75
N PRO A 78 0.57 6.76 -1.73
CA PRO A 78 1.33 5.92 -2.64
C PRO A 78 2.30 6.72 -3.51
N LEU A 79 1.95 7.94 -3.92
CA LEU A 79 2.86 8.82 -4.68
C LEU A 79 4.12 9.20 -3.88
N ILE A 80 3.95 9.57 -2.61
CA ILE A 80 5.08 9.86 -1.71
C ILE A 80 5.90 8.60 -1.44
N SER A 81 5.25 7.45 -1.27
CA SER A 81 5.94 6.17 -1.07
C SER A 81 6.82 5.81 -2.25
N ILE A 82 6.29 5.95 -3.47
CA ILE A 82 7.01 5.75 -4.73
C ILE A 82 8.17 6.75 -4.84
N PHE A 83 7.94 8.02 -4.53
CA PHE A 83 8.98 9.05 -4.55
C PHE A 83 10.15 8.73 -3.61
N PHE A 84 9.88 8.32 -2.36
CA PHE A 84 10.92 7.88 -1.43
C PHE A 84 11.60 6.58 -1.87
N GLY A 85 10.87 5.67 -2.52
CA GLY A 85 11.42 4.47 -3.14
C GLY A 85 12.45 4.76 -4.22
N PHE A 86 12.16 5.71 -5.12
CA PHE A 86 13.07 6.10 -6.20
C PHE A 86 14.26 6.94 -5.73
N THR A 87 14.02 7.88 -4.81
CA THR A 87 15.08 8.79 -4.31
C THR A 87 16.01 8.13 -3.29
N GLY A 88 15.62 6.97 -2.73
CA GLY A 88 16.36 6.33 -1.64
C GLY A 88 16.21 7.06 -0.30
N TYR A 89 15.42 8.13 -0.25
CA TYR A 89 15.24 8.92 0.96
C TYR A 89 14.47 8.11 2.02
N ARG A 90 15.02 8.05 3.24
CA ARG A 90 14.44 7.28 4.38
C ARG A 90 14.25 5.78 4.11
N ILE A 91 14.98 5.19 3.17
CA ILE A 91 14.98 3.74 2.94
C ILE A 91 15.83 3.04 4.01
N LEU A 92 15.23 2.05 4.67
CA LEU A 92 15.90 1.25 5.69
C LEU A 92 16.52 0.01 5.05
N TYR A 93 17.79 -0.22 5.35
CA TYR A 93 18.52 -1.43 4.94
C TYR A 93 18.61 -2.40 6.11
N LYS A 94 18.73 -3.69 5.81
CA LYS A 94 18.93 -4.73 6.82
C LYS A 94 20.14 -4.38 7.66
N ARG A 95 19.89 -4.14 8.94
CA ARG A 95 20.95 -4.04 9.94
C ARG A 95 21.59 -5.42 10.04
N LYS A 96 22.90 -5.53 9.74
CA LYS A 96 23.67 -6.70 10.18
C LYS A 96 23.65 -6.67 11.71
N LEU A 97 22.74 -7.41 12.32
CA LEU A 97 22.85 -7.74 13.73
C LEU A 97 24.18 -8.49 13.87
N GLY A 98 25.16 -7.83 14.51
CA GLY A 98 26.38 -8.49 14.91
C GLY A 98 25.98 -9.73 15.69
N LYS A 99 26.47 -10.89 15.25
CA LYS A 99 26.44 -12.10 16.06
C LYS A 99 27.13 -11.74 17.38
N ILE A 100 26.38 -11.80 18.48
CA ILE A 100 26.93 -11.90 19.83
C ILE A 100 27.32 -13.37 20.01
#